data_AF-A0A831XT98-F1
#
_entry.id   AF-A0A831XT98-F1
#
_cell.length_a   1.000
_cell.length_b   1.000
_cell.length_c   1.000
_cell.angle_alpha   90.00
_cell.angle_beta   90.00
_cell.angle_gamma   90.00
#
_symmetry.space_group_name_H-M   'P 1'
#
loop_
_entity.id
_entity.type
_entity.pdbx_description
1 polymer ?
#
loop_
_entity_poly.entity_id
_entity_poly.type
_entity_poly.pdbx_seq_one_letter_code
_entity_poly.pdbx_strand_id
1 'polypeptide(L)' 'MVWILIAGVVLLAALAPMFTGDMEHINLDAQARAAMSGKVFATLSDGVTHYEWRGPENGPKVVLVHGFSSPMFIWDHNL' A
#
# COMPACT_ATOMS: atom_id res chain seq x y z
N MET A 1 -34.87 -6.43 -26.47
CA MET A 1 -33.65 -5.94 -27.16
C MET A 1 -33.16 -4.60 -26.60
N VAL A 2 -33.98 -3.54 -26.57
CA VAL A 2 -33.57 -2.21 -26.03
C VAL A 2 -33.06 -2.23 -24.58
N TRP A 3 -33.71 -2.98 -23.70
CA TRP A 3 -33.30 -3.09 -22.29
C TRP A 3 -31.95 -3.76 -22.08
N ILE A 4 -31.58 -4.70 -22.95
CA ILE A 4 -30.28 -5.38 -22.90
C ILE A 4 -29.18 -4.41 -23.30
N LEU A 5 -29.42 -3.58 -24.32
CA LEU A 5 -28.47 -2.55 -24.74
C LEU A 5 -28.28 -1.49 -23.65
N ILE A 6 -29.37 -1.04 -23.01
CA ILE A 6 -29.31 -0.09 -21.89
C ILE A 6 -28.51 -0.70 -20.73
N ALA A 7 -28.82 -1.93 -20.34
CA ALA A 7 -28.10 -2.61 -19.26
C ALA A 7 -26.60 -2.78 -19.59
N GLY A 8 -26.26 -3.10 -20.85
CA GLY A 8 -24.88 -3.20 -21.32
C GLY A 8 -24.13 -1.87 -21.24
N VAL A 9 -24.74 -0.77 -21.65
CA VAL A 9 -24.14 0.58 -21.56
C VAL A 9 -23.93 0.99 -20.11
N VAL A 10 -24.91 0.73 -19.23
CA VAL A 10 -24.80 1.04 -17.79
C VAL A 10 -23.67 0.23 -17.15
N LEU A 11 -23.55 -1.05 -17.47
CA LEU A 11 -22.47 -1.90 -16.96
C LEU A 11 -21.09 -1.42 -17.45
N LEU A 12 -20.96 -1.07 -18.74
CA LEU A 12 -19.71 -0.53 -19.28
C LEU A 12 -19.34 0.80 -18.61
N ALA A 13 -20.31 1.69 -18.40
CA ALA A 13 -20.07 2.96 -17.70
C ALA A 13 -19.65 2.75 -16.24
N ALA A 14 -20.23 1.76 -15.55
CA ALA A 14 -19.87 1.42 -14.17
C ALA A 14 -18.49 0.78 -14.04
N LEU A 15 -18.06 0.00 -15.05
CA LEU A 15 -16.75 -0.67 -15.06
C LEU A 15 -15.62 0.20 -15.61
N ALA A 16 -15.92 1.23 -16.41
CA ALA A 16 -14.91 2.10 -17.01
C ALA A 16 -13.87 2.65 -16.00
N PRO A 17 -14.26 3.13 -14.79
CA PRO A 17 -13.29 3.62 -13.81
C PRO A 17 -12.28 2.57 -13.33
N MET A 18 -12.60 1.27 -13.37
CA MET A 18 -11.66 0.21 -12.97
C MET A 18 -10.50 0.07 -13.95
N PHE A 19 -10.66 0.53 -15.20
CA PHE A 19 -9.66 0.42 -16.25
C PHE A 19 -8.99 1.76 -16.59
N THR A 20 -9.62 2.88 -16.25
CA THR A 20 -9.11 4.22 -16.59
C THR A 20 -8.91 5.13 -15.39
N GLY A 21 -9.42 4.78 -14.22
CA GLY A 21 -9.29 5.57 -13.01
C GLY A 21 -7.95 5.31 -12.34
N ASP A 22 -7.27 6.39 -11.97
CA ASP A 22 -6.21 6.32 -10.98
C ASP A 22 -6.85 6.14 -9.61
N MET A 23 -6.63 4.98 -8.97
CA MET A 23 -7.15 4.70 -7.63
C MET A 23 -6.24 5.30 -6.54
N GLU A 24 -5.04 5.78 -6.90
CA GLU A 24 -4.09 6.39 -5.98
C GLU A 24 -4.35 7.89 -5.86
N HIS A 25 -5.18 8.27 -4.89
CA HIS A 25 -5.52 9.68 -4.65
C HIS A 25 -4.62 10.37 -3.62
N ILE A 26 -3.63 9.65 -3.06
CA ILE A 26 -2.79 10.13 -1.97
C ILE A 26 -1.37 10.29 -2.47
N ASN A 27 -0.87 11.53 -2.47
CA ASN A 27 0.55 11.77 -2.64
C ASN A 27 1.30 11.35 -1.38
N LEU A 28 2.18 10.35 -1.49
CA LEU A 28 2.98 9.87 -0.37
C LEU A 28 4.15 10.81 -0.06
N ASP A 29 3.84 12.01 0.42
CA ASP A 29 4.80 13.06 0.77
C ASP A 29 5.14 13.09 2.27
N ALA A 30 5.84 14.13 2.73
CA ALA A 30 6.21 14.27 4.14
C ALA A 30 4.98 14.49 5.05
N GLN A 31 3.96 15.20 4.57
CA GLN A 31 2.73 15.47 5.32
C GLN A 31 1.91 14.18 5.48
N ALA A 32 1.76 13.41 4.41
CA ALA A 32 1.08 12.12 4.43
C ALA A 32 1.75 11.15 5.41
N ARG A 33 3.08 11.05 5.42
CA ARG A 33 3.82 10.21 6.36
C ARG A 33 3.70 10.70 7.81
N ALA A 34 3.72 12.01 8.04
CA ALA A 34 3.56 12.58 9.38
C ALA A 34 2.16 12.31 9.97
N ALA A 35 1.14 12.19 9.11
CA ALA A 35 -0.22 11.82 9.53
C ALA A 35 -0.36 10.34 9.94
N MET A 36 0.59 9.46 9.55
CA MET A 36 0.57 8.04 9.88
C MET A 36 1.08 7.78 11.31
N SER A 37 0.19 7.98 12.28
CA SER A 37 0.51 7.80 13.70
C SER A 37 1.01 6.38 14.01
N GLY A 38 2.09 6.29 14.80
CA GLY A 38 2.69 5.02 15.21
C GLY A 38 3.56 4.33 14.14
N LYS A 39 3.70 4.93 12.96
CA LYS A 39 4.57 4.40 11.90
C LYS A 39 5.93 5.09 11.93
N VAL A 40 6.99 4.31 11.73
CA VAL A 40 8.38 4.77 11.75
C VAL A 40 8.96 4.71 10.34
N PHE A 41 9.72 5.72 9.96
CA PHE A 41 10.28 5.84 8.61
C PHE A 41 11.80 6.07 8.69
N ALA A 42 12.53 5.48 7.74
CA ALA A 42 13.94 5.73 7.51
C ALA A 42 14.14 6.42 6.15
N THR A 43 14.92 7.49 6.12
CA THR A 43 15.37 8.14 4.89
C THR A 43 16.61 7.43 4.37
N LEU A 44 16.53 6.92 3.15
CA LEU A 44 17.59 6.23 2.43
C LEU A 44 18.01 7.07 1.21
N SER A 45 19.04 6.64 0.48
CA SER A 45 19.52 7.36 -0.71
C SER A 45 18.44 7.53 -1.79
N ASP A 46 17.54 6.55 -1.90
CA ASP A 46 16.59 6.44 -3.01
C ASP A 46 15.15 6.75 -2.59
N GLY A 47 14.93 7.14 -1.33
CA GLY A 47 13.59 7.48 -0.83
C GLY A 47 13.40 7.22 0.66
N VAL A 48 12.13 7.07 1.06
CA VAL A 48 11.73 6.93 2.47
C VAL A 48 10.98 5.61 2.65
N THR A 49 11.45 4.77 3.58
CA THR A 49 10.91 3.42 3.81
C THR A 49 10.30 3.31 5.20
N HIS A 50 9.08 2.80 5.29
CA HIS A 50 8.48 2.41 6.58
C HIS A 50 9.15 1.12 7.08
N TYR A 51 9.51 1.08 8.36
CA TYR A 51 9.98 -0.13 9.02
C TYR A 51 9.36 -0.29 10.41
N GLU A 52 9.49 -1.49 10.97
CA GLU A 52 9.15 -1.79 12.36
C GLU A 52 10.36 -2.41 13.06
N TRP A 53 10.49 -2.11 14.35
CA TRP A 53 11.56 -2.63 15.20
C TRP A 53 10.92 -3.37 16.37
N ARG A 54 11.17 -4.67 16.47
CA ARG A 54 10.61 -5.56 17.51
C ARG A 54 11.73 -6.41 18.10
N GLY A 55 11.50 -6.93 19.31
CA GLY A 55 12.44 -7.81 20.02
C GLY A 55 13.31 -7.10 21.08
N PRO A 56 14.18 -7.86 21.77
CA PRO A 56 15.02 -7.33 22.85
C PRO A 56 16.12 -6.40 22.33
N GLU A 57 16.40 -5.33 23.07
CA GLU A 57 17.35 -4.27 22.70
C GLU A 57 18.77 -4.80 22.38
N ASN A 58 19.23 -5.80 23.14
CA ASN A 58 20.57 -6.38 23.02
C ASN A 58 20.60 -7.78 22.35
N GLY A 59 19.53 -8.14 21.63
CA GLY A 59 19.48 -9.40 20.87
C GLY A 59 20.28 -9.36 19.56
N PRO A 60 20.56 -10.53 18.96
CA PRO A 60 21.05 -10.60 17.58
C PRO A 60 20.10 -9.87 16.63
N LYS A 61 20.66 -9.07 15.71
CA LYS A 61 19.88 -8.28 14.76
C LYS A 61 19.57 -9.12 13.53
N VAL A 62 18.29 -9.17 13.15
CA VAL A 62 17.81 -9.83 11.92
C VAL A 62 16.99 -8.81 11.13
N VAL A 63 17.21 -8.74 9.81
CA VAL A 63 16.47 -7.86 8.92
C VAL A 63 15.58 -8.70 8.01
N LEU A 64 14.26 -8.49 8.11
CA LEU A 64 13.28 -9.18 7.27
C LEU A 64 12.88 -8.28 6.09
N VAL A 65 13.26 -8.68 4.88
CA VAL A 65 12.95 -7.94 3.64
C VAL A 65 11.82 -8.67 2.92
N HIS A 66 10.75 -7.94 2.59
CA HIS A 66 9.61 -8.51 1.88
C HIS A 66 9.90 -8.67 0.37
N GLY A 67 9.02 -9.39 -0.32
CA GLY A 67 9.11 -9.60 -1.77
C GLY A 67 8.49 -8.46 -2.58
N PHE A 68 8.15 -8.73 -3.84
CA PHE A 68 7.64 -7.70 -4.75
C PHE A 68 6.22 -7.24 -4.43
N SER A 69 5.25 -8.15 -4.39
CA SER A 69 3.82 -7.82 -4.36
C SER A 69 3.21 -7.71 -2.96
N SER A 70 3.91 -8.20 -1.95
CA SER A 70 3.42 -8.22 -0.57
C SER A 70 4.40 -7.45 0.31
N PRO A 71 3.97 -6.33 0.93
CA PRO A 71 4.81 -5.54 1.81
C PRO A 71 5.00 -6.23 3.17
N MET A 72 5.59 -5.53 4.14
CA MET A 72 6.07 -6.10 5.40
C MET A 72 5.04 -6.84 6.28
N PHE A 73 3.73 -6.64 6.11
CA PHE A 73 2.70 -7.28 6.94
C PHE A 73 2.75 -8.82 6.89
N ILE A 74 3.41 -9.41 5.88
CA ILE A 74 3.62 -10.86 5.79
C ILE A 74 4.31 -11.44 7.03
N TRP A 75 5.05 -10.60 7.76
CA TRP A 75 5.77 -11.01 8.96
C TRP A 75 4.94 -10.92 10.25
N ASP A 76 3.74 -10.35 10.23
CA ASP A 76 2.95 -10.10 11.46
C ASP A 76 2.61 -11.37 12.26
N HIS A 77 2.59 -12.53 11.61
CA HIS A 77 2.33 -13.83 12.25
C HIS A 77 3.59 -14.66 12.50
N ASN A 78 4.77 -14.11 12.21
CA ASN A 78 6.08 -14.76 12.34
C ASN A 78 7.02 -14.04 13.33
N LEU A 79 6.55 -12.93 13.92
CA LEU A 79 7.27 -12.05 14.83
C LEU A 79 6.75 -12.14 16.26
#